data_AF-A0A535HGH1-F1
#
_entry.id   AF-A0A535HGH1-F1
#
_cell.length_a   1.000
_cell.length_b   1.000
_cell.length_c   1.000
_cell.angle_alpha   90.00
_cell.angle_beta   90.00
_cell.angle_gamma   90.00
#
_symmetry.space_group_name_H-M   'P 1'
#
loop_
_entity.id
_entity.type
_entity.pdbx_description
1 polymer ?
#
loop_
_entity_poly.entity_id
_entity_poly.type
_entity_poly.pdbx_seq_one_letter_code
_entity_poly.pdbx_strand_id
1 'polypeptide(L)'
;MSQVPAGITPDKPILPAQVEEAGFRHALLGHYHDARTGESITYPGSPEPLGWNESGRHCTALVMIDDDGAVQVILDDINRRQFAQETLDITGMTTLEHVREAVMAMREGKQLDGFVIRATLVGERDRALTLDPETLSMECSDGFAYLEFRDQSRVSHDLDTAAQEFTSRGEMVRKLVDHKKGSRQEEQAVGRALQLALDAFDQ
;
A
#
# COMPACT_ATOMS: atom_id res chain seq x y z
N MET A 1 9.22 -25.99 -9.31
CA MET A 1 7.96 -25.21 -9.20
C MET A 1 8.00 -24.12 -10.27
N SER A 2 6.84 -23.71 -10.79
CA SER A 2 6.75 -22.58 -11.74
C SER A 2 7.18 -21.28 -11.05
N GLN A 3 7.92 -20.41 -11.74
CA GLN A 3 8.40 -19.13 -11.21
C GLN A 3 7.36 -17.99 -11.31
N VAL A 4 6.09 -18.31 -11.59
CA VAL A 4 5.00 -17.34 -11.77
C VAL A 4 4.73 -16.54 -10.48
N PRO A 5 4.44 -15.23 -10.58
CA PRO A 5 4.04 -14.43 -9.42
C PRO A 5 2.78 -14.86 -8.69
N ALA A 6 2.80 -14.67 -7.36
CA ALA A 6 1.64 -14.92 -6.52
C ALA A 6 0.50 -14.01 -6.97
N GLY A 7 -0.70 -14.56 -7.13
CA GLY A 7 -1.86 -13.80 -7.61
C GLY A 7 -1.86 -13.49 -9.11
N ILE A 8 -0.85 -13.93 -9.87
CA ILE A 8 -0.84 -13.83 -11.33
C ILE A 8 -1.29 -15.14 -11.94
N THR A 9 -2.28 -15.06 -12.84
CA THR A 9 -2.68 -16.19 -13.67
C THR A 9 -1.52 -16.54 -14.61
N PRO A 10 -0.96 -17.76 -14.54
CA PRO A 10 0.12 -18.15 -15.44
C PRO A 10 -0.34 -18.08 -16.91
N ASP A 11 0.38 -17.35 -17.74
CA ASP A 11 0.26 -17.44 -19.20
C ASP A 11 1.50 -18.17 -19.75
N LYS A 12 1.29 -19.40 -20.22
CA LYS A 12 2.32 -20.28 -20.82
C LYS A 12 3.66 -20.26 -20.04
N PRO A 13 3.68 -20.58 -18.74
CA PRO A 13 4.90 -20.54 -17.96
C PRO A 13 5.90 -21.59 -18.45
N ILE A 14 7.18 -21.22 -18.50
CA ILE A 14 8.27 -22.16 -18.74
C ILE A 14 8.63 -22.82 -17.41
N LEU A 15 8.62 -24.15 -17.40
CA LEU A 15 8.99 -24.94 -16.23
C LEU A 15 10.49 -25.25 -16.23
N PRO A 16 11.14 -25.34 -15.05
CA PRO A 16 12.55 -25.72 -14.93
C PRO A 16 12.92 -27.00 -15.71
N ALA A 17 12.07 -28.02 -15.68
CA ALA A 17 12.31 -29.28 -16.39
C ALA A 17 12.37 -29.09 -17.92
N GLN A 18 11.59 -28.16 -18.49
CA GLN A 18 11.62 -27.89 -19.93
C GLN A 18 12.92 -27.20 -20.36
N VAL A 19 13.55 -26.43 -19.46
CA VAL A 19 14.86 -25.82 -19.70
C VAL A 19 15.95 -26.90 -19.75
N GLU A 20 15.90 -27.83 -18.79
CA GLU A 20 16.82 -28.98 -18.71
C GLU A 20 16.66 -29.93 -19.91
N GLU A 21 15.42 -30.32 -20.24
CA GLU A 21 15.11 -31.20 -21.39
C GLU A 21 15.54 -30.60 -22.73
N ALA A 22 15.52 -29.27 -22.85
CA ALA A 22 16.01 -28.55 -24.03
C ALA A 22 17.55 -28.43 -24.08
N GLY A 23 18.26 -28.90 -23.05
CA GLY A 23 19.73 -28.88 -22.98
C GLY A 23 20.33 -27.55 -22.52
N PHE A 24 19.53 -26.64 -21.97
CA PHE A 24 20.02 -25.39 -21.40
C PHE A 24 20.37 -25.56 -19.91
N ARG A 25 21.49 -24.97 -19.50
CA ARG A 25 21.89 -24.94 -18.08
C ARG A 25 21.11 -23.89 -17.29
N HIS A 26 20.78 -22.77 -17.91
CA HIS A 26 20.01 -21.69 -17.29
C HIS A 26 19.27 -20.89 -18.37
N ALA A 27 18.05 -20.44 -18.06
CA ALA A 27 17.23 -19.62 -18.93
C ALA A 27 17.00 -18.24 -18.32
N LEU A 28 17.39 -17.19 -19.06
CA LEU A 28 16.98 -15.81 -18.79
C LEU A 28 15.69 -15.52 -19.54
N LEU A 29 14.62 -15.23 -18.80
CA LEU A 29 13.28 -15.05 -19.34
C LEU A 29 12.74 -13.65 -19.05
N GLY A 30 11.79 -13.19 -19.88
CA GLY A 30 11.04 -11.95 -19.68
C GLY A 30 9.56 -12.24 -19.44
N HIS A 31 8.70 -11.21 -19.53
CA HIS A 31 7.23 -11.21 -19.32
C HIS A 31 6.77 -10.76 -17.93
N TYR A 32 7.35 -11.30 -16.86
CA TYR A 32 7.07 -10.82 -15.51
C TYR A 32 7.96 -9.63 -15.16
N HIS A 33 7.37 -8.57 -14.60
CA HIS A 33 8.10 -7.35 -14.25
C HIS A 33 8.76 -7.41 -12.88
N ASP A 34 8.35 -8.35 -12.02
CA ASP A 34 9.01 -8.63 -10.75
C ASP A 34 10.18 -9.61 -10.93
N ALA A 35 11.33 -9.26 -10.36
CA ALA A 35 12.55 -10.03 -10.38
C ALA A 35 12.46 -11.30 -9.52
N ARG A 36 12.90 -12.42 -10.10
CA ARG A 36 12.87 -13.77 -9.53
C ARG A 36 14.00 -14.58 -10.10
N THR A 37 14.73 -15.29 -9.24
CA THR A 37 15.77 -16.21 -9.68
C THR A 37 15.60 -17.54 -8.98
N GLY A 38 15.87 -18.61 -9.72
CA GLY A 38 15.98 -19.97 -9.21
C GLY A 38 17.13 -20.68 -9.90
N GLU A 39 17.24 -21.98 -9.70
CA GLU A 39 18.39 -22.77 -10.15
C GLU A 39 18.62 -22.71 -11.67
N SER A 40 17.57 -22.94 -12.47
CA SER A 40 17.67 -22.99 -13.94
C SER A 40 16.89 -21.88 -14.66
N ILE A 41 16.19 -21.01 -13.94
CA ILE A 41 15.37 -19.94 -14.53
C ILE A 41 15.54 -18.65 -13.74
N THR A 42 15.78 -17.55 -14.46
CA THR A 42 15.73 -16.20 -13.92
C THR A 42 14.83 -15.31 -14.76
N TYR A 43 13.94 -14.59 -14.09
CA TYR A 43 13.24 -13.42 -14.59
C TYR A 43 13.85 -12.20 -13.90
N PRO A 44 14.62 -11.33 -14.57
CA PRO A 44 15.16 -10.13 -13.92
C PRO A 44 14.10 -9.07 -13.63
N GLY A 45 12.88 -9.24 -14.16
CA GLY A 45 11.86 -8.21 -14.10
C GLY A 45 12.06 -7.13 -15.17
N SER A 46 11.39 -6.00 -14.99
CA SER A 46 11.73 -4.77 -15.71
C SER A 46 12.82 -4.00 -14.92
N PRO A 47 13.68 -3.20 -15.59
CA PRO A 47 14.67 -2.38 -14.90
C PRO A 47 14.09 -1.24 -14.06
N GLU A 48 12.87 -0.80 -14.37
CA GLU A 48 12.11 0.19 -13.61
C GLU A 48 10.65 -0.27 -13.52
N PRO A 49 9.98 -0.06 -12.37
CA PRO A 49 8.55 -0.27 -12.24
C PRO A 49 7.76 0.71 -13.12
N LEU A 50 6.67 0.23 -13.72
CA LEU A 50 5.79 1.03 -14.59
C LEU A 50 4.62 1.67 -13.85
N GLY A 51 4.31 1.22 -12.63
CA GLY A 51 3.20 1.78 -11.87
C GLY A 51 2.93 1.14 -10.51
N TRP A 52 1.81 1.52 -9.91
CA TRP A 52 1.44 1.20 -8.53
C TRP A 52 1.27 -0.30 -8.21
N ASN A 53 1.01 -1.12 -9.23
CA ASN A 53 0.87 -2.57 -9.11
C ASN A 53 2.20 -3.32 -9.20
N GLU A 54 3.32 -2.61 -9.37
CA GLU A 54 4.67 -3.14 -9.51
C GLU A 54 5.53 -2.72 -8.31
N SER A 55 5.15 -3.20 -7.12
CA SER A 55 5.89 -2.97 -5.87
C SER A 55 6.91 -4.07 -5.56
N GLY A 56 7.12 -5.00 -6.48
CA GLY A 56 8.12 -6.06 -6.36
C GLY A 56 9.53 -5.54 -6.62
N ARG A 57 10.48 -6.46 -6.74
CA ARG A 57 11.87 -6.12 -7.03
C ARG A 57 12.03 -5.90 -8.54
N HIS A 58 12.68 -4.81 -8.95
CA HIS A 58 12.96 -4.48 -10.35
C HIS A 58 14.46 -4.35 -10.52
N CYS A 59 15.06 -5.14 -11.41
CA CYS A 59 16.51 -5.25 -11.45
C CYS A 59 17.02 -5.65 -12.83
N THR A 60 18.34 -5.82 -12.91
CA THR A 60 18.99 -6.51 -14.03
C THR A 60 19.67 -7.77 -13.52
N ALA A 61 19.81 -8.78 -14.37
CA ALA A 61 20.57 -9.98 -14.06
C ALA A 61 21.97 -9.88 -14.69
N LEU A 62 23.00 -9.89 -13.85
CA LEU A 62 24.37 -10.13 -14.26
C LEU A 62 24.63 -11.64 -14.19
N VAL A 63 24.98 -12.23 -15.33
CA VAL A 63 25.28 -13.66 -15.44
C VAL A 63 26.77 -13.85 -15.64
N MET A 64 27.37 -14.64 -14.76
CA MET A 64 28.75 -15.09 -14.85
C MET A 64 28.75 -16.57 -15.21
N ILE A 65 29.63 -16.93 -16.14
CA ILE A 65 29.79 -18.30 -16.62
C ILE A 65 31.27 -18.66 -16.42
N ASP A 66 31.53 -19.64 -15.58
CA ASP A 66 32.88 -20.14 -15.29
C ASP A 66 33.37 -21.09 -16.41
N ASP A 67 34.67 -21.39 -16.41
CA ASP A 67 35.32 -22.25 -17.41
C ASP A 67 34.75 -23.68 -17.45
N ASP A 68 34.21 -24.18 -16.33
CA ASP A 68 33.52 -25.47 -16.25
C ASP A 68 32.04 -25.41 -16.67
N GLY A 69 31.59 -24.22 -17.09
CA GLY A 69 30.23 -23.91 -17.48
C GLY A 69 29.28 -23.67 -16.31
N ALA A 70 29.75 -23.58 -15.06
CA ALA A 70 28.90 -23.18 -13.94
C ALA A 70 28.32 -21.77 -14.18
N VAL A 71 27.05 -21.58 -13.84
CA VAL A 71 26.32 -20.32 -14.04
C VAL A 71 26.01 -19.72 -12.68
N GLN A 72 26.47 -18.50 -12.46
CA GLN A 72 26.08 -17.69 -11.32
C GLN A 72 25.28 -16.49 -11.80
N VAL A 73 24.14 -16.25 -11.15
CA VAL A 73 23.28 -15.09 -11.44
C VAL A 73 23.29 -14.16 -10.23
N ILE A 74 23.59 -12.90 -10.48
CA ILE A 74 23.47 -11.80 -9.52
C ILE A 74 22.37 -10.87 -10.02
N LEU A 75 21.39 -10.59 -9.16
CA LEU A 75 20.37 -9.59 -9.43
C LEU A 75 20.83 -8.25 -8.88
N ASP A 76 20.96 -7.25 -9.74
CA ASP A 76 21.46 -5.92 -9.43
C ASP A 76 20.36 -4.86 -9.58
N ASP A 77 20.08 -4.16 -8.49
CA ASP A 77 18.99 -3.19 -8.35
C ASP A 77 19.45 -1.84 -8.89
N ILE A 78 19.34 -1.69 -10.21
CA ILE A 78 19.74 -0.47 -10.93
C ILE A 78 18.60 0.56 -11.05
N ASN A 79 17.42 0.21 -10.54
CA ASN A 79 16.24 1.05 -10.59
C ASN A 79 16.47 2.34 -9.79
N ARG A 80 16.09 3.48 -10.38
CA ARG A 80 16.15 4.79 -9.72
C ARG A 80 14.94 5.03 -8.83
N ARG A 81 13.85 4.29 -9.03
CA ARG A 81 12.59 4.46 -8.32
C ARG A 81 12.06 3.12 -7.87
N GLN A 82 11.32 3.14 -6.76
CA GLN A 82 10.58 2.01 -6.22
C GLN A 82 9.18 2.49 -5.85
N PHE A 83 8.19 1.63 -6.02
CA PHE A 83 6.82 1.95 -5.65
C PHE A 83 6.47 1.26 -4.33
N ALA A 84 5.84 1.99 -3.42
CA ALA A 84 5.19 1.37 -2.26
C ALA A 84 3.84 2.02 -1.97
N GLN A 85 2.94 1.20 -1.44
CA GLN A 85 1.62 1.63 -1.00
C GLN A 85 1.53 1.43 0.49
N GLU A 86 1.28 2.52 1.21
CA GLU A 86 1.38 2.57 2.65
C GLU A 86 0.04 2.94 3.28
N THR A 87 -0.23 2.40 4.45
CA THR A 87 -1.41 2.75 5.25
C THR A 87 -0.94 3.45 6.51
N LEU A 88 -1.43 4.66 6.75
CA LEU A 88 -1.09 5.48 7.90
C LEU A 88 -2.34 5.69 8.75
N ASP A 89 -2.31 5.15 9.97
CA ASP A 89 -3.37 5.38 10.95
C ASP A 89 -3.16 6.75 11.60
N ILE A 90 -4.13 7.65 11.42
CA ILE A 90 -4.11 9.01 11.96
C ILE A 90 -5.07 9.18 13.14
N THR A 91 -5.48 8.08 13.76
CA THR A 91 -6.40 8.11 14.90
C THR A 91 -5.87 9.00 16.03
N GLY A 92 -6.70 9.94 16.48
CA GLY A 92 -6.36 10.87 17.55
C GLY A 92 -5.43 12.02 17.13
N MET A 93 -5.03 12.11 15.86
CA MET A 93 -4.27 13.27 15.38
C MET A 93 -5.17 14.50 15.27
N THR A 94 -4.64 15.64 15.73
CA THR A 94 -5.36 16.91 15.83
C THR A 94 -4.76 18.02 14.97
N THR A 95 -3.54 17.84 14.46
CA THR A 95 -2.81 18.86 13.68
C THR A 95 -2.13 18.23 12.46
N LEU A 96 -1.84 19.05 11.45
CA LEU A 96 -1.05 18.64 10.28
C LEU A 96 0.39 18.24 10.66
N GLU A 97 0.92 18.79 11.75
CA GLU A 97 2.25 18.42 12.26
C GLU A 97 2.31 16.95 12.67
N HIS A 98 1.29 16.45 13.39
CA HIS A 98 1.24 15.03 13.76
C HIS A 98 1.25 14.12 12.53
N VAL A 99 0.56 14.51 11.45
CA VAL A 99 0.55 13.76 10.20
C VAL A 99 1.93 13.77 9.55
N ARG A 100 2.60 14.94 9.52
CA ARG A 100 3.96 15.07 8.97
C ARG A 100 4.97 14.22 9.73
N GLU A 101 4.96 14.28 11.06
CA GLU A 101 5.81 13.46 11.92
C GLU A 101 5.58 11.97 11.66
N ALA A 102 4.32 11.55 11.50
CA ALA A 102 3.98 10.16 11.21
C ALA A 102 4.44 9.71 9.81
N VAL A 103 4.38 10.60 8.81
CA VAL A 103 4.93 10.34 7.45
C VAL A 103 6.45 10.21 7.49
N MET A 104 7.15 11.07 8.23
CA MET A 104 8.60 11.00 8.40
C MET A 104 9.01 9.71 9.12
N ALA A 105 8.33 9.36 10.21
CA ALA A 105 8.58 8.11 10.93
C ALA A 105 8.32 6.88 10.05
N MET A 106 7.29 6.93 9.20
CA MET A 106 6.98 5.88 8.23
C MET A 106 8.10 5.74 7.18
N ARG A 107 8.60 6.86 6.64
CA ARG A 107 9.72 6.87 5.67
C ARG A 107 10.98 6.27 6.27
N GLU A 108 11.39 6.74 7.44
CA GLU A 108 12.62 6.31 8.10
C GLU A 108 12.52 4.85 8.56
N GLY A 109 11.41 4.48 9.21
CA GLY A 109 11.19 3.14 9.73
C GLY A 109 11.14 2.05 8.66
N LYS A 110 10.81 2.42 7.41
CA LYS A 110 10.71 1.51 6.27
C LYS A 110 11.78 1.73 5.20
N GLN A 111 12.72 2.65 5.42
CA GLN A 111 13.80 2.98 4.48
C GLN A 111 13.29 3.35 3.08
N LEU A 112 12.26 4.21 3.01
CA LEU A 112 11.56 4.56 1.76
C LEU A 112 12.13 5.81 1.06
N ASP A 113 13.42 6.08 1.28
CA ASP A 113 14.11 7.20 0.65
C ASP A 113 14.09 7.10 -0.88
N GLY A 114 13.60 8.15 -1.55
CA GLY A 114 13.49 8.20 -3.01
C GLY A 114 12.38 7.33 -3.60
N PHE A 115 11.50 6.77 -2.78
CA PHE A 115 10.36 5.98 -3.28
C PHE A 115 9.27 6.87 -3.88
N VAL A 116 8.48 6.26 -4.76
CA VAL A 116 7.17 6.73 -5.22
C VAL A 116 6.11 6.11 -4.31
N ILE A 117 5.52 6.92 -3.44
CA ILE A 117 4.62 6.47 -2.38
C ILE A 117 3.19 6.91 -2.63
N ARG A 118 2.26 5.99 -2.39
CA ARG A 118 0.86 6.30 -2.14
C ARG A 118 0.56 5.97 -0.68
N ALA A 119 0.30 6.99 0.13
CA ALA A 119 -0.12 6.83 1.51
C ALA A 119 -1.65 6.92 1.63
N THR A 120 -2.27 5.91 2.22
CA THR A 120 -3.70 5.89 2.52
C THR A 120 -3.88 6.23 4.00
N LEU A 121 -4.50 7.38 4.28
CA LEU A 121 -4.81 7.81 5.63
C LEU A 121 -6.06 7.08 6.11
N VAL A 122 -6.01 6.45 7.27
CA VAL A 122 -7.11 5.69 7.88
C VAL A 122 -7.28 6.06 9.35
N GLY A 123 -8.35 5.59 9.99
CA GLY A 123 -8.61 5.85 11.40
C GLY A 123 -9.53 7.05 11.66
N GLU A 124 -9.58 7.50 12.90
CA GLU A 124 -10.48 8.57 13.37
C GLU A 124 -9.71 9.83 13.79
N ARG A 125 -9.78 10.88 12.98
CA ARG A 125 -9.10 12.16 13.22
C ARG A 125 -9.98 13.17 13.93
N ASP A 126 -9.37 14.17 14.55
CA ASP A 126 -10.12 15.30 15.09
C ASP A 126 -10.80 16.12 13.98
N ARG A 127 -11.98 16.68 14.26
CA ARG A 127 -12.72 17.51 13.30
C ARG A 127 -11.95 18.77 12.88
N ALA A 128 -11.12 19.33 13.76
CA ALA A 128 -10.27 20.47 13.45
C ALA A 128 -9.13 20.13 12.47
N LEU A 129 -8.80 18.84 12.32
CA LEU A 129 -7.81 18.37 11.37
C LEU A 129 -8.42 18.25 9.96
N THR A 130 -8.39 19.35 9.23
CA THR A 130 -8.71 19.36 7.81
C THR A 130 -7.55 18.80 7.00
N LEU A 131 -7.80 17.74 6.23
CA LEU A 131 -6.81 17.12 5.37
C LEU A 131 -7.10 17.51 3.92
N ASP A 132 -6.14 18.19 3.30
CA ASP A 132 -6.11 18.35 1.85
C ASP A 132 -4.98 17.48 1.29
N PRO A 133 -5.29 16.39 0.57
CA PRO A 133 -4.28 15.48 0.03
C PRO A 133 -3.23 16.16 -0.84
N GLU A 134 -3.60 17.19 -1.61
CA GLU A 134 -2.66 17.90 -2.47
C GLU A 134 -1.67 18.74 -1.65
N THR A 135 -2.18 19.54 -0.70
CA THR A 135 -1.34 20.30 0.25
C THR A 135 -0.41 19.39 1.04
N LEU A 136 -0.92 18.29 1.60
CA LEU A 136 -0.11 17.31 2.33
C LEU A 136 1.00 16.71 1.46
N SER A 137 0.68 16.38 0.20
CA SER A 137 1.66 15.84 -0.75
C SER A 137 2.79 16.84 -1.00
N MET A 138 2.46 18.12 -1.18
CA MET A 138 3.47 19.17 -1.35
C MET A 138 4.34 19.33 -0.10
N GLU A 139 3.73 19.44 1.08
CA GLU A 139 4.43 19.69 2.35
C GLU A 139 5.28 18.51 2.83
N CYS A 140 4.87 17.27 2.54
CA CYS A 140 5.55 16.06 3.01
C CYS A 140 6.39 15.37 1.94
N SER A 141 6.58 15.99 0.77
CA SER A 141 7.29 15.38 -0.37
C SER A 141 8.79 15.17 -0.14
N ASP A 142 9.38 15.83 0.85
CA ASP A 142 10.83 15.81 1.04
C ASP A 142 11.37 14.39 1.28
N GLY A 143 12.39 14.04 0.50
CA GLY A 143 13.01 12.72 0.50
C GLY A 143 12.24 11.60 -0.20
N PHE A 144 11.07 11.87 -0.80
CA PHE A 144 10.41 10.95 -1.73
C PHE A 144 10.65 11.37 -3.18
N ALA A 145 10.62 10.41 -4.11
CA ALA A 145 10.58 10.76 -5.54
C ALA A 145 9.21 11.29 -5.95
N TYR A 146 8.15 10.81 -5.28
CA TYR A 146 6.79 11.29 -5.39
C TYR A 146 5.98 10.78 -4.20
N LEU A 147 5.07 11.59 -3.67
CA LEU A 147 4.17 11.22 -2.59
C LEU A 147 2.76 11.68 -2.97
N GLU A 148 1.79 10.77 -2.88
CA GLU A 148 0.38 11.12 -2.93
C GLU A 148 -0.38 10.54 -1.74
N PHE A 149 -1.40 11.28 -1.31
CA PHE A 149 -2.29 10.84 -0.25
C PHE A 149 -3.66 10.43 -0.79
N ARG A 150 -4.25 9.42 -0.15
CA ARG A 150 -5.67 9.10 -0.24
C ARG A 150 -6.26 9.20 1.15
N ASP A 151 -7.21 10.10 1.36
CA ASP A 151 -7.93 10.17 2.63
C ASP A 151 -9.06 9.15 2.65
N GLN A 152 -8.94 8.17 3.55
CA GLN A 152 -10.00 7.22 3.93
C GLN A 152 -10.29 7.27 5.44
N SER A 153 -9.76 8.28 6.13
CA SER A 153 -10.00 8.51 7.54
C SER A 153 -11.38 9.10 7.78
N ARG A 154 -11.79 9.15 9.04
CA ARG A 154 -13.11 9.61 9.47
C ARG A 154 -12.95 10.70 10.52
N VAL A 155 -13.92 11.60 10.57
CA VAL A 155 -13.99 12.58 11.65
C VAL A 155 -14.51 11.89 12.92
N SER A 156 -13.78 12.02 14.01
CA SER A 156 -14.21 11.59 15.34
C SER A 156 -15.40 12.43 15.80
N HIS A 157 -16.43 11.76 16.30
CA HIS A 157 -17.63 12.39 16.84
C HIS A 157 -17.81 12.01 18.31
N ASP A 158 -18.03 12.99 19.17
CA ASP A 158 -18.45 12.75 20.55
C ASP A 158 -19.92 12.32 20.56
N LEU A 159 -20.13 11.01 20.52
CA LEU A 159 -21.46 10.41 20.51
C LEU A 159 -22.22 10.65 21.82
N ASP A 160 -21.53 10.75 22.95
CA ASP A 160 -22.17 10.95 24.25
C ASP A 160 -22.76 12.36 24.34
N THR A 161 -22.00 13.36 23.91
CA THR A 161 -22.50 14.74 23.78
C THR A 161 -23.62 14.81 22.76
N ALA A 162 -23.45 14.22 21.58
CA ALA A 162 -24.47 14.26 20.53
C ALA A 162 -25.77 13.56 20.97
N ALA A 163 -25.69 12.46 21.72
CA ALA A 163 -26.84 11.73 22.24
C ALA A 163 -27.63 12.50 23.30
N GLN A 164 -27.05 13.50 23.95
CA GLN A 164 -27.73 14.35 24.93
C GLN A 164 -28.50 15.51 24.28
N GLU A 165 -28.29 15.76 22.99
CA GLU A 165 -28.98 16.82 22.27
C GLU A 165 -30.48 16.49 22.12
N PHE A 166 -31.33 17.46 22.47
CA PHE A 166 -32.77 17.44 22.21
C PHE A 166 -33.08 17.90 20.77
N THR A 167 -32.45 17.24 19.81
CA THR A 167 -32.54 17.54 18.38
C THR A 167 -32.76 16.26 17.56
N SER A 168 -33.09 16.41 16.27
CA SER A 168 -33.17 15.27 15.33
C SER A 168 -31.84 14.52 15.24
N ARG A 169 -30.71 15.25 15.31
CA ARG A 169 -29.36 14.67 15.35
C ARG A 169 -29.19 13.80 16.59
N GLY A 170 -29.51 14.30 17.78
CA GLY A 170 -29.41 13.52 19.01
C GLY A 170 -30.35 12.32 19.06
N GLU A 171 -31.57 12.44 18.54
CA GLU A 171 -32.52 11.33 18.44
C GLU A 171 -32.02 10.22 17.51
N MET A 172 -31.41 10.60 16.38
CA MET A 172 -30.78 9.66 15.45
C MET A 172 -29.60 8.93 16.10
N VAL A 173 -28.71 9.66 16.80
CA VAL A 173 -27.56 9.07 17.50
C VAL A 173 -28.03 8.05 18.52
N ARG A 174 -28.98 8.40 19.40
CA ARG A 174 -29.56 7.47 20.39
C ARG A 174 -30.08 6.20 19.74
N LYS A 175 -30.88 6.33 18.68
CA LYS A 175 -31.44 5.18 17.95
C LYS A 175 -30.37 4.29 17.33
N LEU A 176 -29.37 4.87 16.66
CA LEU A 176 -28.32 4.09 15.99
C LEU A 176 -27.37 3.43 17.00
N VAL A 177 -27.02 4.11 18.09
CA VAL A 177 -26.20 3.53 19.18
C VAL A 177 -26.92 2.36 19.84
N ASP A 178 -28.22 2.45 20.10
CA ASP A 178 -29.01 1.35 20.67
C ASP A 178 -29.07 0.11 19.77
N HIS A 179 -29.02 0.30 18.44
CA HIS A 179 -29.00 -0.77 17.45
C HIS A 179 -27.62 -1.43 17.27
N LYS A 180 -26.57 -0.91 17.89
CA LYS A 180 -25.20 -1.43 17.79
C LYS A 180 -24.97 -2.73 18.59
N LYS A 181 -26.02 -3.37 19.12
CA LYS A 181 -25.95 -4.61 19.92
C LYS A 181 -26.07 -5.91 19.08
N GLY A 182 -25.92 -5.81 17.76
CA GLY A 182 -26.07 -6.92 16.81
C GLY A 182 -24.79 -7.73 16.58
N SER A 183 -24.75 -8.48 15.49
CA SER A 183 -23.55 -9.19 15.02
C SER A 183 -22.43 -8.22 14.61
N ARG A 184 -21.17 -8.69 14.54
CA ARG A 184 -20.00 -7.87 14.13
C ARG A 184 -20.19 -7.15 12.78
N GLN A 185 -20.93 -7.76 11.85
CA GLN A 185 -21.24 -7.18 10.56
C GLN A 185 -22.30 -6.06 10.67
N GLU A 186 -23.32 -6.26 11.50
CA GLU A 186 -24.32 -5.22 11.82
C GLU A 186 -23.68 -4.06 12.58
N GLU A 187 -22.78 -4.32 13.53
CA GLU A 187 -22.03 -3.29 14.26
C GLU A 187 -21.22 -2.39 13.31
N GLN A 188 -20.57 -2.97 12.31
CA GLN A 188 -19.83 -2.22 11.28
C GLN A 188 -20.76 -1.40 10.38
N ALA A 189 -21.91 -1.98 9.97
CA ALA A 189 -22.90 -1.28 9.16
C ALA A 189 -23.53 -0.10 9.92
N VAL A 190 -23.91 -0.30 11.18
CA VAL A 190 -24.45 0.72 12.07
C VAL A 190 -23.42 1.81 12.35
N GLY A 191 -22.17 1.45 12.62
CA GLY A 191 -21.09 2.43 12.81
C GLY A 191 -20.85 3.30 11.58
N ARG A 192 -20.90 2.70 10.37
CA ARG A 192 -20.78 3.47 9.12
C ARG A 192 -21.99 4.36 8.84
N ALA A 193 -23.19 3.88 9.13
CA ALA A 193 -24.41 4.67 8.99
C ALA A 193 -24.41 5.87 9.94
N LEU A 194 -23.99 5.67 11.20
CA LEU A 194 -23.85 6.73 12.19
C LEU A 194 -22.84 7.80 11.75
N GLN A 195 -21.67 7.38 11.25
CA GLN A 195 -20.66 8.29 10.72
C GLN A 195 -21.23 9.15 9.58
N LEU A 196 -21.77 8.53 8.54
CA LEU A 196 -22.28 9.24 7.36
C LEU A 196 -23.38 10.23 7.74
N ALA A 197 -24.23 9.86 8.69
CA ALA A 197 -25.31 10.71 9.11
C ALA A 197 -24.82 11.91 9.94
N LEU A 198 -23.81 11.73 10.80
CA LEU A 198 -23.18 12.82 11.53
C LEU A 198 -22.41 13.76 10.61
N ASP A 199 -21.67 13.22 9.65
CA ASP A 199 -20.96 14.02 8.63
C ASP A 199 -21.93 14.85 7.79
N ALA A 200 -23.14 14.34 7.50
CA ALA A 200 -24.17 15.08 6.76
C ALA A 200 -24.80 16.22 7.55
N PHE A 201 -24.79 16.19 8.89
CA PHE A 201 -25.26 17.30 9.72
C PHE A 201 -24.24 18.44 9.84
N ASP A 202 -22.96 18.15 9.58
CA ASP A 202 -21.85 19.08 9.71
C ASP A 202 -21.51 19.81 8.38
N GLN A 203 -22.25 19.53 7.30
CA GLN A 203 -22.19 20.24 6.00
C GLN A 203 -23.18 21.39 5.92
#